data_AF-A0A3R6LRR0-F1
#
_entry.id   AF-A0A3R6LRR0-F1
#
_cell.length_a   1.000
_cell.length_b   1.000
_cell.length_c   1.000
_cell.angle_alpha   90.00
_cell.angle_beta   90.00
_cell.angle_gamma   90.00
#
_symmetry.space_group_name_H-M   'P 1'
#
loop_
_entity.id
_entity.type
_entity.pdbx_description
1 polymer ?
#
loop_
_entity_poly.entity_id
_entity_poly.type
_entity_poly.pdbx_seq_one_letter_code
_entity_poly.pdbx_strand_id
1 'polypeptide(L)'
;MKKKVMCMLLTGMMAASMIAGCGNSGNASANAGADTNTDASADAADSSADQSADVTPDTTAANSASAATGDFDNSEYINVVSREDGSGTRGAFIELFGVEEKNDAGEKIDNTTDEAIITNSTDVMLTTVSGDEYSIGYVSLGSLNDSVKAVSIDGAEATVDNIKSGDYTIARPFNIATKGTPSDVAQDFINFIMSADGQAVISDNKYIPVDDGAAAFESNGASGKVVVAGSSSVTPVMEKLKEAYVAVNSGAEIEIQESDSTTGMTAAMDGTCDIGMASRELKDSETEGGLTAAVIAMDGIAVIVNNDNPTADLSKDTVKGIYTGEITSWDGVTE
;
A
#
# COMPACT_ATOMS: atom_id res chain seq x y z
N MET A 1 -2.32 45.79 -27.89
CA MET A 1 -3.30 46.78 -27.39
C MET A 1 -4.47 46.04 -26.75
N LYS A 2 -4.83 46.44 -25.51
CA LYS A 2 -6.07 46.10 -24.76
C LYS A 2 -6.19 44.64 -24.26
N LYS A 3 -6.54 44.34 -23.00
CA LYS A 3 -6.74 45.13 -21.78
C LYS A 3 -6.81 44.11 -20.63
N LYS A 4 -6.09 44.36 -19.53
CA LYS A 4 -6.27 43.70 -18.23
C LYS A 4 -7.69 43.94 -17.70
N VAL A 5 -8.30 42.93 -17.10
CA VAL A 5 -9.43 43.09 -16.17
C VAL A 5 -9.03 42.47 -14.84
N MET A 6 -9.21 43.28 -13.82
CA MET A 6 -8.78 43.13 -12.43
C MET A 6 -10.05 43.36 -11.61
N CYS A 7 -10.41 42.41 -10.75
CA CYS A 7 -11.44 42.52 -9.70
C CYS A 7 -10.86 41.74 -8.51
N MET A 8 -10.21 42.37 -7.54
CA MET A 8 -10.71 43.28 -6.50
C MET A 8 -11.57 42.55 -5.45
N LEU A 9 -10.86 42.27 -4.34
CA LEU A 9 -11.29 41.89 -2.99
C LEU A 9 -12.72 42.29 -2.58
N LEU A 10 -13.37 41.40 -1.84
CA LEU A 10 -14.25 41.80 -0.73
C LEU A 10 -13.98 40.96 0.51
N THR A 11 -13.50 41.66 1.54
CA THR A 11 -13.27 41.24 2.92
C THR A 11 -14.61 41.15 3.65
N GLY A 12 -14.85 40.08 4.41
CA GLY A 12 -16.05 39.89 5.23
C GLY A 12 -15.71 39.21 6.55
N MET A 13 -15.23 40.00 7.51
CA MET A 13 -14.93 39.63 8.89
C MET A 13 -16.25 39.58 9.68
N MET A 14 -16.56 38.47 10.36
CA MET A 14 -17.52 38.47 11.47
C MET A 14 -16.94 37.77 12.69
N ALA A 15 -17.10 38.47 13.81
CA ALA A 15 -16.50 38.23 15.09
C ALA A 15 -17.36 37.36 16.02
N ALA A 16 -16.66 36.84 17.02
CA ALA A 16 -17.05 36.05 18.18
C ALA A 16 -18.40 36.39 18.84
N SER A 17 -18.98 35.36 19.47
CA SER A 17 -19.79 35.49 20.67
C SER A 17 -19.59 34.25 21.55
N MET A 18 -18.94 34.43 22.69
CA MET A 18 -18.87 33.46 23.78
C MET A 18 -20.18 33.51 24.57
N ILE A 19 -20.66 32.35 25.04
CA ILE A 19 -21.51 32.26 26.23
C ILE A 19 -20.94 31.17 27.13
N ALA A 20 -20.65 31.59 28.36
CA ALA A 20 -20.26 30.77 29.49
C ALA A 20 -21.46 30.48 30.40
N GLY A 21 -21.32 29.42 31.21
CA GLY A 21 -22.09 29.17 32.44
C GLY A 21 -23.19 28.13 32.27
N CYS A 22 -23.45 27.20 33.19
CA CYS A 22 -22.95 26.86 34.53
C CYS A 22 -23.25 25.35 34.68
N GLY A 23 -22.39 24.50 35.23
CA GLY A 23 -22.14 24.36 36.66
C GLY A 23 -23.17 23.42 37.31
N ASN A 24 -22.74 22.26 37.83
CA ASN A 24 -22.92 21.87 39.25
C ASN A 24 -22.59 20.37 39.50
N SER A 25 -21.65 20.15 40.44
CA SER A 25 -21.55 19.08 41.46
C SER A 25 -21.73 17.62 41.05
N GLY A 26 -20.85 16.67 41.38
CA GLY A 26 -19.90 16.57 42.47
C GLY A 26 -20.05 15.17 43.08
N ASN A 27 -18.97 14.44 43.30
CA ASN A 27 -18.74 13.64 44.52
C ASN A 27 -17.35 13.02 44.48
N ALA A 28 -16.47 13.49 45.36
CA ALA A 28 -15.26 12.80 45.73
C ALA A 28 -15.57 11.93 46.96
N SER A 29 -15.09 10.69 46.96
CA SER A 29 -14.75 10.03 48.22
C SER A 29 -13.51 9.17 48.01
N ALA A 30 -12.46 9.57 48.71
CA ALA A 30 -11.32 8.73 49.02
C ALA A 30 -11.75 7.52 49.87
N ASN A 31 -11.01 6.42 49.79
CA ASN A 31 -10.48 5.80 51.00
C ASN A 31 -9.21 5.00 50.70
N ALA A 32 -8.23 5.18 51.58
CA ALA A 32 -6.96 4.50 51.64
C ALA A 32 -6.98 3.43 52.75
N GLY A 33 -5.99 2.53 52.74
CA GLY A 33 -5.70 1.54 53.79
C GLY A 33 -5.52 0.15 53.20
N ALA A 34 -4.32 -0.29 52.80
CA ALA A 34 -3.13 -0.65 53.60
C ALA A 34 -3.26 -2.01 54.34
N ASP A 35 -2.29 -2.87 54.02
CA ASP A 35 -1.51 -3.74 54.92
C ASP A 35 -1.70 -5.27 54.91
N THR A 36 -0.66 -5.92 54.35
CA THR A 36 0.11 -7.09 54.86
C THR A 36 -0.62 -8.45 54.94
N ASN A 37 -0.02 -9.63 54.73
CA ASN A 37 1.36 -10.08 54.90
C ASN A 37 1.54 -11.48 54.24
N THR A 38 2.76 -11.72 53.71
CA THR A 38 3.60 -12.95 53.71
C THR A 38 3.02 -14.38 53.75
N ASP A 39 3.44 -15.23 52.78
CA ASP A 39 4.40 -16.36 52.89
C ASP A 39 4.50 -17.03 51.48
N ALA A 40 5.62 -17.09 50.75
CA ALA A 40 6.81 -17.96 50.89
C ALA A 40 6.43 -19.42 51.23
N SER A 41 6.85 -20.50 50.56
CA SER A 41 8.03 -20.80 49.75
C SER A 41 7.87 -22.24 49.21
N ALA A 42 8.46 -22.52 48.03
CA ALA A 42 9.16 -23.74 47.55
C ALA A 42 8.52 -25.15 47.80
N ASP A 43 8.76 -26.20 47.02
CA ASP A 43 9.90 -26.55 46.19
C ASP A 43 9.55 -27.79 45.34
N ALA A 44 10.33 -28.01 44.28
CA ALA A 44 10.83 -29.27 43.71
C ALA A 44 9.84 -30.40 43.33
N ALA A 45 9.76 -30.77 42.04
CA ALA A 45 10.58 -31.82 41.37
C ALA A 45 10.11 -33.24 41.75
N ASP A 46 10.07 -34.28 40.93
CA ASP A 46 10.87 -34.74 39.78
C ASP A 46 10.19 -36.03 39.26
N SER A 47 10.72 -36.56 38.15
CA SER A 47 10.69 -37.94 37.63
C SER A 47 9.59 -38.25 36.60
N SER A 48 9.83 -38.43 35.30
CA SER A 48 10.85 -39.16 34.49
C SER A 48 10.35 -40.54 34.01
N ALA A 49 10.81 -40.89 32.81
CA ALA A 49 10.67 -42.13 32.04
C ALA A 49 9.41 -42.17 31.13
N ASP A 50 9.57 -41.90 29.83
CA ASP A 50 10.14 -42.77 28.78
C ASP A 50 9.24 -43.98 28.49
N GLN A 51 8.53 -43.91 27.37
CA GLN A 51 8.37 -45.06 26.49
C GLN A 51 8.10 -44.60 25.06
N SER A 52 9.11 -44.82 24.24
CA SER A 52 9.08 -44.84 22.79
C SER A 52 8.17 -45.95 22.26
N ALA A 53 7.28 -45.59 21.35
CA ALA A 53 6.64 -46.52 20.42
C ALA A 53 6.39 -45.78 19.10
N ASP A 54 7.40 -45.85 18.25
CA ASP A 54 7.32 -46.09 16.81
C ASP A 54 5.94 -45.97 16.16
N VAL A 55 5.70 -44.84 15.49
CA VAL A 55 4.71 -44.71 14.43
C VAL A 55 5.39 -44.03 13.25
N THR A 56 5.70 -44.83 12.24
CA THR A 56 6.12 -44.40 10.91
C THR A 56 5.17 -43.32 10.35
N PRO A 57 5.64 -42.14 9.92
CA PRO A 57 4.82 -41.26 9.10
C PRO A 57 4.84 -41.81 7.68
N ASP A 58 3.74 -42.42 7.27
CA ASP A 58 3.43 -42.66 5.86
C ASP A 58 3.32 -41.29 5.16
N THR A 59 4.36 -40.92 4.43
CA THR A 59 4.39 -39.76 3.55
C THR A 59 3.52 -40.05 2.33
N THR A 60 2.21 -39.90 2.50
CA THR A 60 1.33 -39.57 1.40
C THR A 60 0.96 -38.11 1.57
N ALA A 61 1.61 -37.24 0.78
CA ALA A 61 1.24 -35.84 0.62
C ALA A 61 -0.19 -35.79 0.06
N ALA A 62 -1.17 -35.78 0.96
CA ALA A 62 -2.52 -35.40 0.62
C ALA A 62 -2.52 -33.88 0.47
N ASN A 63 -2.58 -33.45 -0.78
CA ASN A 63 -3.03 -32.14 -1.20
C ASN A 63 -4.25 -31.75 -0.35
N SER A 64 -4.08 -30.87 0.62
CA SER A 64 -5.18 -30.29 1.38
C SER A 64 -5.89 -29.27 0.50
N ALA A 65 -6.55 -29.76 -0.55
CA ALA A 65 -7.66 -29.07 -1.16
C ALA A 65 -8.69 -28.87 -0.04
N SER A 66 -8.74 -27.65 0.49
CA SER A 66 -9.78 -27.24 1.42
C SER A 66 -11.10 -27.29 0.65
N ALA A 67 -11.85 -28.36 0.89
CA ALA A 67 -13.22 -28.47 0.45
C ALA A 67 -14.09 -27.49 1.24
N ALA A 68 -14.31 -26.32 0.62
CA ALA A 68 -15.55 -25.56 0.74
C ALA A 68 -16.19 -25.47 -0.65
N THR A 69 -16.46 -26.61 -1.28
CA THR A 69 -17.30 -26.63 -2.49
C THR A 69 -18.75 -26.63 -2.06
N GLY A 70 -19.36 -25.45 -2.07
CA GLY A 70 -20.79 -25.29 -1.97
C GLY A 70 -21.19 -23.83 -1.91
N ASP A 71 -21.17 -23.13 -3.06
CA ASP A 71 -22.23 -22.25 -3.61
C ASP A 71 -21.72 -21.22 -4.65
N PHE A 72 -20.41 -21.15 -4.92
CA PHE A 72 -19.88 -20.23 -5.94
C PHE A 72 -20.44 -20.57 -7.35
N ASP A 73 -21.26 -19.68 -7.90
CA ASP A 73 -21.84 -19.84 -9.23
C ASP A 73 -20.90 -19.28 -10.29
N ASN A 74 -20.16 -20.17 -10.98
CA ASN A 74 -19.22 -19.75 -12.02
C ASN A 74 -19.92 -19.07 -13.22
N SER A 75 -21.24 -19.20 -13.39
CA SER A 75 -21.95 -18.49 -14.47
C SER A 75 -22.17 -17.01 -14.17
N GLU A 76 -21.88 -16.55 -12.96
CA GLU A 76 -21.99 -15.15 -12.57
C GLU A 76 -20.95 -14.28 -13.26
N TYR A 77 -21.34 -13.02 -13.45
CA TYR A 77 -20.51 -12.01 -14.10
C TYR A 77 -19.30 -11.65 -13.22
N ILE A 78 -18.15 -11.41 -13.84
CA ILE A 78 -16.94 -10.97 -13.13
C ILE A 78 -17.03 -9.47 -12.86
N ASN A 79 -17.18 -9.09 -11.59
CA ASN A 79 -17.19 -7.69 -11.20
C ASN A 79 -15.75 -7.14 -11.18
N VAL A 80 -15.29 -6.63 -12.33
CA VAL A 80 -13.96 -6.03 -12.46
C VAL A 80 -13.88 -4.76 -11.61
N VAL A 81 -12.93 -4.72 -10.68
CA VAL A 81 -12.63 -3.54 -9.87
C VAL A 81 -11.30 -2.95 -10.32
N SER A 82 -11.32 -1.68 -10.72
CA SER A 82 -10.13 -0.96 -11.16
C SER A 82 -9.89 0.29 -10.30
N ARG A 83 -8.77 0.95 -10.55
CA ARG A 83 -8.35 2.16 -9.86
C ARG A 83 -8.62 3.41 -10.70
N GLU A 84 -8.71 4.55 -10.03
CA GLU A 84 -8.93 5.86 -10.61
C GLU A 84 -7.87 6.24 -11.65
N ASP A 85 -8.26 7.09 -12.61
CA ASP A 85 -7.32 7.74 -13.50
C ASP A 85 -6.29 8.52 -12.68
N GLY A 86 -5.00 8.35 -13.03
CA GLY A 86 -3.89 8.93 -12.29
C GLY A 86 -3.26 7.98 -11.26
N SER A 87 -3.94 6.89 -10.90
CA SER A 87 -3.38 5.82 -10.07
C SER A 87 -2.10 5.24 -10.68
N GLY A 88 -1.00 5.30 -9.92
CA GLY A 88 0.23 4.61 -10.29
C GLY A 88 0.02 3.10 -10.35
N THR A 89 -0.88 2.60 -9.51
CA THR A 89 -1.16 1.18 -9.43
C THR A 89 -1.89 0.66 -10.64
N ARG A 90 -2.89 1.40 -11.14
CA ARG A 90 -3.52 1.12 -12.44
C ARG A 90 -2.49 1.18 -13.56
N GLY A 91 -1.71 2.26 -13.63
CA GLY A 91 -0.74 2.45 -14.71
C GLY A 91 0.26 1.30 -14.82
N ALA A 92 0.81 0.86 -13.69
CA ALA A 92 1.69 -0.31 -13.67
C ALA A 92 0.94 -1.61 -14.00
N PHE A 93 -0.26 -1.81 -13.47
CA PHE A 93 -1.06 -3.01 -13.73
C PHE A 93 -1.38 -3.18 -15.21
N ILE A 94 -1.93 -2.15 -15.87
CA ILE A 94 -2.34 -2.23 -17.27
C ILE A 94 -1.14 -2.44 -18.21
N GLU A 95 0.03 -1.89 -17.87
CA GLU A 95 1.26 -2.11 -18.62
C GLU A 95 1.78 -3.54 -18.44
N LEU A 96 1.85 -4.03 -17.19
CA LEU A 96 2.45 -5.34 -16.87
C LEU A 96 1.60 -6.53 -17.33
N PHE A 97 0.27 -6.37 -17.40
CA PHE A 97 -0.66 -7.36 -17.93
C PHE A 97 -1.00 -7.15 -19.41
N GLY A 98 -0.49 -6.07 -20.04
CA GLY A 98 -0.74 -5.80 -21.46
C GLY A 98 -2.19 -5.44 -21.78
N VAL A 99 -2.93 -4.89 -20.80
CA VAL A 99 -4.25 -4.26 -20.98
C VAL A 99 -4.09 -2.92 -21.71
N GLU A 100 -2.97 -2.22 -21.46
CA GLU A 100 -2.58 -1.05 -22.23
C GLU A 100 -1.86 -1.47 -23.52
N GLU A 101 -2.35 -1.01 -24.66
CA GLU A 101 -1.75 -1.28 -25.97
C GLU A 101 -1.48 0.02 -26.74
N LYS A 102 -0.51 -0.02 -27.65
CA LYS A 102 -0.24 1.11 -28.53
C LYS A 102 -1.11 1.05 -29.77
N ASN A 103 -1.79 2.15 -30.09
CA ASN A 103 -2.48 2.31 -31.36
C ASN A 103 -1.50 2.55 -32.52
N ASP A 104 -2.02 2.67 -33.76
CA ASP A 104 -1.22 2.93 -34.97
C ASP A 104 -0.39 4.23 -34.90
N ALA A 105 -0.79 5.19 -34.08
CA ALA A 105 -0.07 6.45 -33.85
C ALA A 105 1.02 6.33 -32.76
N GLY A 106 1.15 5.15 -32.13
CA GLY A 106 2.08 4.89 -31.03
C GLY A 106 1.59 5.39 -29.67
N GLU A 107 0.33 5.85 -29.58
CA GLU A 107 -0.29 6.31 -28.34
C GLU A 107 -0.72 5.11 -27.51
N LYS A 108 -0.39 5.14 -26.22
CA LYS A 108 -0.82 4.14 -25.24
C LYS A 108 -2.32 4.31 -24.96
N ILE A 109 -3.09 3.25 -25.18
CA ILE A 109 -4.53 3.17 -24.95
C ILE A 109 -4.78 2.14 -23.85
N ASP A 110 -5.36 2.59 -22.75
CA ASP A 110 -5.87 1.71 -21.69
C ASP A 110 -7.17 1.06 -22.17
N ASN A 111 -7.17 -0.26 -22.37
CA ASN A 111 -8.35 -1.04 -22.78
C ASN A 111 -9.11 -1.64 -21.59
N THR A 112 -8.93 -1.12 -20.37
CA THR A 112 -9.75 -1.53 -19.23
C THR A 112 -11.24 -1.36 -19.57
N THR A 113 -12.05 -2.38 -19.31
CA THR A 113 -13.49 -2.39 -19.59
C THR A 113 -14.19 -1.18 -18.96
N ASP A 114 -15.08 -0.54 -19.73
CA ASP A 114 -15.92 0.58 -19.28
C ASP A 114 -16.92 0.16 -18.17
N GLU A 115 -17.11 -1.15 -17.96
CA GLU A 115 -17.96 -1.72 -16.91
C GLU A 115 -17.26 -1.83 -15.55
N ALA A 116 -15.94 -1.55 -15.50
CA ALA A 116 -15.16 -1.68 -14.27
C ALA A 116 -15.63 -0.72 -13.16
N ILE A 117 -15.74 -1.24 -11.94
CA ILE A 117 -15.99 -0.45 -10.74
C ILE A 117 -14.71 0.31 -10.38
N ILE A 118 -14.76 1.64 -10.44
CA ILE A 118 -13.60 2.49 -10.15
C ILE A 118 -13.52 2.81 -8.65
N THR A 119 -12.37 2.49 -8.05
CA THR A 119 -12.04 2.80 -6.65
C THR A 119 -10.90 3.81 -6.60
N ASN A 120 -10.88 4.69 -5.59
CA ASN A 120 -9.93 5.81 -5.52
C ASN A 120 -8.74 5.59 -4.56
N SER A 121 -8.66 4.44 -3.90
CA SER A 121 -7.59 4.12 -2.95
C SER A 121 -7.41 2.62 -2.78
N THR A 122 -6.30 2.23 -2.17
CA THR A 122 -6.01 0.84 -1.81
C THR A 122 -7.06 0.28 -0.83
N ASP A 123 -7.47 1.05 0.17
CA ASP A 123 -8.45 0.62 1.17
C ASP A 123 -9.86 0.41 0.58
N VAL A 124 -10.27 1.29 -0.33
CA VAL A 124 -11.56 1.14 -1.03
C VAL A 124 -11.52 -0.09 -1.93
N MET A 125 -10.42 -0.34 -2.64
CA MET A 125 -10.23 -1.57 -3.44
C MET A 125 -10.38 -2.83 -2.58
N LEU A 126 -9.66 -2.92 -1.46
CA LEU A 126 -9.73 -4.06 -0.53
C LEU A 126 -11.16 -4.27 0.00
N THR A 127 -11.83 -3.18 0.39
CA THR A 127 -13.20 -3.23 0.91
C THR A 127 -14.19 -3.69 -0.16
N THR A 128 -14.07 -3.17 -1.39
CA THR A 128 -14.93 -3.57 -2.51
C THR A 128 -14.77 -5.06 -2.81
N VAL A 129 -13.52 -5.54 -2.92
CA VAL A 129 -13.26 -6.95 -3.26
C VAL A 129 -13.70 -7.90 -2.13
N SER A 130 -13.46 -7.52 -0.88
CA SER A 130 -13.89 -8.29 0.28
C SER A 130 -15.42 -8.38 0.41
N GLY A 131 -16.15 -7.39 -0.12
CA GLY A 131 -17.61 -7.34 -0.05
C GLY A 131 -18.36 -8.03 -1.19
N ASP A 132 -17.66 -8.46 -2.23
CA ASP A 132 -18.26 -9.02 -3.45
C ASP A 132 -17.56 -10.30 -3.90
N GLU A 133 -18.24 -11.43 -3.72
CA GLU A 133 -17.77 -12.78 -4.03
C GLU A 133 -17.28 -12.95 -5.48
N TYR A 134 -17.90 -12.23 -6.42
CA TYR A 134 -17.62 -12.34 -7.85
C TYR A 134 -16.67 -11.27 -8.36
N SER A 135 -16.08 -10.48 -7.47
CA SER A 135 -15.16 -9.40 -7.83
C SER A 135 -13.71 -9.85 -7.97
N ILE A 136 -12.99 -9.11 -8.78
CA ILE A 136 -11.53 -9.21 -8.95
C ILE A 136 -10.94 -7.80 -8.93
N GLY A 137 -9.83 -7.64 -8.23
CA GLY A 137 -9.11 -6.38 -8.10
C GLY A 137 -7.61 -6.58 -8.07
N TYR A 138 -6.87 -5.50 -7.79
CA TYR A 138 -5.43 -5.56 -7.63
C TYR A 138 -4.94 -4.55 -6.58
N VAL A 139 -3.93 -4.93 -5.80
CA VAL A 139 -3.36 -4.12 -4.72
C VAL A 139 -1.84 -4.26 -4.65
N SER A 140 -1.19 -3.31 -3.96
CA SER A 140 0.21 -3.49 -3.55
C SER A 140 0.34 -4.69 -2.62
N LEU A 141 1.39 -5.49 -2.80
CA LEU A 141 1.67 -6.67 -1.99
C LEU A 141 1.82 -6.31 -0.51
N GLY A 142 2.47 -5.19 -0.19
CA GLY A 142 2.61 -4.74 1.20
C GLY A 142 1.31 -4.26 1.85
N SER A 143 0.22 -4.13 1.08
CA SER A 143 -1.13 -3.83 1.60
C SER A 143 -2.05 -5.05 1.67
N LEU A 144 -1.60 -6.21 1.19
CA LEU A 144 -2.37 -7.45 1.24
C LEU A 144 -2.63 -7.84 2.71
N ASN A 145 -3.86 -8.24 3.00
CA ASN A 145 -4.29 -8.68 4.33
C ASN A 145 -5.41 -9.74 4.20
N ASP A 146 -5.83 -10.30 5.33
CA ASP A 146 -6.72 -11.46 5.39
C ASP A 146 -8.18 -11.18 4.92
N SER A 147 -8.56 -9.94 4.60
CA SER A 147 -9.91 -9.62 4.10
C SER A 147 -10.18 -10.10 2.68
N VAL A 148 -9.11 -10.43 1.93
CA VAL A 148 -9.14 -10.88 0.53
C VAL A 148 -8.06 -11.94 0.33
N LYS A 149 -8.12 -12.65 -0.79
CA LYS A 149 -7.13 -13.64 -1.18
C LYS A 149 -6.38 -13.18 -2.44
N ALA A 150 -5.06 -13.29 -2.44
CA ALA A 150 -4.26 -13.14 -3.65
C ALA A 150 -4.28 -14.43 -4.48
N VAL A 151 -4.47 -14.30 -5.80
CA VAL A 151 -4.30 -15.42 -6.74
C VAL A 151 -2.85 -15.48 -7.21
N SER A 152 -2.37 -16.69 -7.50
CA SER A 152 -1.11 -16.88 -8.20
C SER A 152 -1.23 -16.38 -9.64
N ILE A 153 -0.11 -15.95 -10.22
CA ILE A 153 -0.03 -15.53 -11.62
C ILE A 153 0.97 -16.43 -12.34
N ASP A 154 0.52 -17.08 -13.40
CA ASP A 154 1.30 -18.07 -14.15
C ASP A 154 1.92 -19.16 -13.23
N GLY A 155 1.19 -19.58 -12.19
CA GLY A 155 1.63 -20.57 -11.21
C GLY A 155 2.56 -20.05 -10.10
N ALA A 156 2.88 -18.75 -10.08
CA ALA A 156 3.72 -18.14 -9.06
C ALA A 156 2.90 -17.29 -8.07
N GLU A 157 3.11 -17.51 -6.77
CA GLU A 157 2.50 -16.67 -5.73
C GLU A 157 3.15 -15.27 -5.69
N ALA A 158 2.35 -14.24 -5.40
CA ALA A 158 2.83 -12.88 -5.17
C ALA A 158 3.60 -12.78 -3.85
N THR A 159 4.89 -13.13 -3.86
CA THR A 159 5.76 -13.08 -2.68
C THR A 159 7.05 -12.34 -2.97
N VAL A 160 7.68 -11.78 -1.93
CA VAL A 160 9.00 -11.12 -2.04
C VAL A 160 10.04 -12.06 -2.66
N ASP A 161 10.05 -13.34 -2.27
CA ASP A 161 11.01 -14.31 -2.76
C ASP A 161 10.79 -14.61 -4.25
N ASN A 162 9.53 -14.82 -4.68
CA ASN A 162 9.22 -15.07 -6.09
C ASN A 162 9.47 -13.83 -6.97
N ILE A 163 9.29 -12.62 -6.45
CA ILE A 163 9.63 -11.40 -7.19
C ILE A 163 11.16 -11.27 -7.33
N LYS A 164 11.92 -11.57 -6.27
CA LYS A 164 13.39 -11.53 -6.30
C LYS A 164 13.98 -12.61 -7.22
N SER A 165 13.39 -13.81 -7.27
CA SER A 165 13.82 -14.88 -8.17
C SER A 165 13.43 -14.62 -9.63
N GLY A 166 12.41 -13.80 -9.86
CA GLY A 166 11.83 -13.52 -11.17
C GLY A 166 10.71 -14.47 -11.57
N ASP A 167 10.31 -15.39 -10.68
CA ASP A 167 9.17 -16.28 -10.91
C ASP A 167 7.84 -15.50 -10.93
N TYR A 168 7.72 -14.47 -10.08
CA TYR A 168 6.59 -13.53 -10.10
C TYR A 168 7.01 -12.18 -10.69
N THR A 169 6.54 -11.87 -11.89
CA THR A 169 7.05 -10.72 -12.68
C THR A 169 6.19 -9.46 -12.59
N ILE A 170 5.08 -9.51 -11.87
CA ILE A 170 4.19 -8.34 -11.70
C ILE A 170 4.71 -7.50 -10.53
N ALA A 171 5.72 -6.68 -10.81
CA ALA A 171 6.33 -5.78 -9.84
C ALA A 171 6.66 -4.42 -10.46
N ARG A 172 6.76 -3.39 -9.62
CA ARG A 172 6.98 -2.00 -10.02
C ARG A 172 7.81 -1.23 -8.99
N PRO A 173 8.43 -0.11 -9.38
CA PRO A 173 9.10 0.76 -8.42
C PRO A 173 8.10 1.57 -7.61
N PHE A 174 8.45 1.78 -6.34
CA PHE A 174 7.95 2.89 -5.54
C PHE A 174 8.95 4.02 -5.61
N ASN A 175 8.52 5.15 -6.16
CA ASN A 175 9.30 6.35 -6.33
C ASN A 175 8.86 7.43 -5.35
N ILE A 176 9.84 8.13 -4.80
CA ILE A 176 9.66 9.48 -4.28
C ILE A 176 10.28 10.47 -5.26
N ALA A 177 9.78 11.71 -5.30
CA ALA A 177 10.36 12.74 -6.15
C ALA A 177 10.33 14.11 -5.51
N THR A 178 11.35 14.92 -5.79
CA THR A 178 11.46 16.30 -5.32
C THR A 178 11.69 17.24 -6.49
N LYS A 179 11.27 18.50 -6.33
CA LYS A 179 11.58 19.56 -7.29
C LYS A 179 12.80 20.35 -6.85
N GLY A 180 13.85 20.34 -7.67
CA GLY A 180 15.10 21.05 -7.34
C GLY A 180 15.75 20.49 -6.07
N THR A 181 16.45 21.35 -5.33
CA THR A 181 17.13 20.98 -4.08
C THR A 181 16.12 20.93 -2.93
N PRO A 182 15.94 19.78 -2.24
CA PRO A 182 15.07 19.68 -1.08
C PRO A 182 15.54 20.56 0.08
N SER A 183 14.65 20.86 1.03
CA SER A 183 15.03 21.46 2.32
C SER A 183 15.94 20.51 3.10
N ASP A 184 16.73 21.02 4.06
CA ASP A 184 17.65 20.20 4.85
C ASP A 184 16.93 19.02 5.54
N VAL A 185 15.73 19.24 6.09
CA VAL A 185 14.91 18.20 6.74
C VAL A 185 14.30 17.22 5.74
N ALA A 186 13.89 17.68 4.55
CA ALA A 186 13.41 16.78 3.50
C ALA A 186 14.55 15.90 2.96
N GLN A 187 15.74 16.47 2.76
CA GLN A 187 16.92 15.74 2.33
C GLN A 187 17.37 14.73 3.39
N ASP A 188 17.33 15.10 4.68
CA ASP A 188 17.65 14.19 5.78
C ASP A 188 16.66 13.03 5.87
N PHE A 189 15.37 13.28 5.66
CA PHE A 189 14.36 12.22 5.58
C PHE A 189 14.60 11.29 4.38
N ILE A 190 14.94 11.82 3.21
CA ILE A 190 15.32 11.00 2.04
C ILE A 190 16.56 10.15 2.36
N ASN A 191 17.56 10.73 3.03
CA ASN A 191 18.75 9.99 3.45
C ASN A 191 18.42 8.86 4.43
N PHE A 192 17.46 9.08 5.34
CA PHE A 192 16.96 8.02 6.22
C PHE A 192 16.29 6.91 5.41
N ILE A 193 15.38 7.24 4.48
CA ILE A 193 14.69 6.23 3.64
C ILE A 193 15.71 5.37 2.88
N MET A 194 16.78 5.98 2.37
CA MET A 194 17.83 5.31 1.61
C MET A 194 18.92 4.67 2.48
N SER A 195 18.87 4.81 3.81
CA SER A 195 19.84 4.20 4.74
C SER A 195 19.53 2.73 5.01
N ALA A 196 20.45 2.02 5.65
CA ALA A 196 20.21 0.64 6.11
C ALA A 196 18.98 0.55 7.04
N ASP A 197 18.75 1.57 7.87
CA ASP A 197 17.62 1.60 8.82
C ASP A 197 16.28 1.79 8.09
N GLY A 198 16.25 2.67 7.08
CA GLY A 198 15.07 2.86 6.23
C GLY A 198 14.78 1.66 5.34
N GLN A 199 15.82 1.08 4.74
CA GLN A 199 15.69 -0.13 3.92
C GLN A 199 15.26 -1.36 4.76
N ALA A 200 15.67 -1.45 6.03
CA ALA A 200 15.15 -2.46 6.96
C ALA A 200 13.64 -2.30 7.19
N VAL A 201 13.16 -1.06 7.42
CA VAL A 201 11.72 -0.78 7.54
C VAL A 201 10.95 -1.22 6.29
N ILE A 202 11.48 -0.97 5.09
CA ILE A 202 10.88 -1.42 3.82
C ILE A 202 10.76 -2.95 3.79
N SER A 203 11.83 -3.66 4.11
CA SER A 203 11.85 -5.13 4.11
C SER A 203 10.91 -5.76 5.13
N ASP A 204 10.83 -5.19 6.34
CA ASP A 204 9.98 -5.66 7.43
C ASP A 204 8.49 -5.52 7.09
N ASN A 205 8.15 -4.58 6.21
CA ASN A 205 6.79 -4.31 5.76
C ASN A 205 6.46 -4.98 4.42
N LYS A 206 7.17 -6.06 4.04
CA LYS A 206 6.90 -6.89 2.85
C LYS A 206 7.16 -6.23 1.50
N TYR A 207 7.93 -5.15 1.49
CA TYR A 207 8.45 -4.55 0.27
C TYR A 207 9.88 -5.03 0.01
N ILE A 208 10.35 -4.83 -1.22
CA ILE A 208 11.69 -5.26 -1.64
C ILE A 208 12.62 -4.04 -1.53
N PRO A 209 13.66 -4.08 -0.68
CA PRO A 209 14.63 -3.00 -0.58
C PRO A 209 15.41 -2.83 -1.88
N VAL A 210 15.87 -1.59 -2.14
CA VAL A 210 16.65 -1.24 -3.34
C VAL A 210 18.15 -1.22 -3.10
N ASP A 211 18.58 -1.21 -1.82
CA ASP A 211 19.99 -1.24 -1.44
C ASP A 211 20.20 -1.99 -0.12
N ASP A 212 20.67 -3.25 -0.23
CA ASP A 212 21.02 -4.08 0.92
C ASP A 212 22.41 -3.71 1.53
N GLY A 213 23.14 -2.78 0.92
CA GLY A 213 24.50 -2.36 1.31
C GLY A 213 24.60 -0.93 1.83
N ALA A 214 23.47 -0.25 2.04
CA ALA A 214 23.43 1.13 2.54
C ALA A 214 24.10 1.27 3.92
N ALA A 215 24.61 2.47 4.22
CA ALA A 215 25.13 2.77 5.55
C ALA A 215 23.98 2.97 6.56
N ALA A 216 24.24 2.70 7.84
CA ALA A 216 23.33 3.06 8.92
C ALA A 216 23.04 4.56 8.93
N PHE A 217 21.84 4.94 9.37
CA PHE A 217 21.46 6.35 9.41
C PHE A 217 22.11 7.05 10.59
N GLU A 218 22.73 8.20 10.31
CA GLU A 218 23.27 9.09 11.34
C GLU A 218 22.46 10.38 11.32
N SER A 219 21.61 10.56 12.35
CA SER A 219 20.83 11.79 12.52
C SER A 219 21.75 13.00 12.60
N ASN A 220 21.44 14.02 11.80
CA ASN A 220 22.08 15.34 11.89
C ASN A 220 21.28 16.33 12.76
N GLY A 221 20.20 15.89 13.40
CA GLY A 221 19.30 16.73 14.19
C GLY A 221 18.46 17.71 13.37
N ALA A 222 18.18 17.39 12.09
CA ALA A 222 17.31 18.19 11.24
C ALA A 222 15.94 18.43 11.91
N SER A 223 15.39 19.62 11.68
CA SER A 223 14.11 20.02 12.22
C SER A 223 13.33 20.85 11.22
N GLY A 224 12.02 20.88 11.40
CA GLY A 224 11.10 21.55 10.48
C GLY A 224 10.05 20.59 9.95
N LYS A 225 9.26 21.09 9.01
CA LYS A 225 8.13 20.36 8.44
C LYS A 225 8.45 19.88 7.03
N VAL A 226 8.06 18.65 6.73
CA VAL A 226 8.08 18.06 5.39
C VAL A 226 6.66 17.60 5.05
N VAL A 227 6.13 18.06 3.93
CA VAL A 227 4.86 17.58 3.36
C VAL A 227 5.17 16.56 2.26
N VAL A 228 4.68 15.36 2.43
CA VAL A 228 4.79 14.25 1.49
C VAL A 228 3.40 13.99 0.91
N ALA A 229 3.25 13.89 -0.40
CA ALA A 229 1.94 13.71 -1.03
C ALA A 229 1.96 12.69 -2.18
N GLY A 230 0.90 11.91 -2.33
CA GLY A 230 0.71 11.05 -3.50
C GLY A 230 0.18 9.67 -3.19
N SER A 231 0.71 8.68 -3.91
CA SER A 231 0.15 7.33 -4.03
C SER A 231 -0.31 6.68 -2.71
N SER A 232 -1.60 6.34 -2.65
CA SER A 232 -2.20 5.46 -1.64
C SER A 232 -1.62 4.05 -1.55
N SER A 233 -0.82 3.62 -2.53
CA SER A 233 -0.08 2.34 -2.42
C SER A 233 1.28 2.52 -1.75
N VAL A 234 1.85 3.73 -1.76
CA VAL A 234 3.12 4.05 -1.07
C VAL A 234 2.87 4.52 0.36
N THR A 235 1.70 5.09 0.67
CA THR A 235 1.34 5.59 2.01
C THR A 235 1.67 4.59 3.14
N PRO A 236 1.31 3.29 3.06
CA PRO A 236 1.51 2.39 4.20
C PRO A 236 2.97 2.28 4.63
N VAL A 237 3.90 2.11 3.67
CA VAL A 237 5.34 2.06 3.98
C VAL A 237 5.89 3.44 4.34
N MET A 238 5.38 4.52 3.74
CA MET A 238 5.82 5.87 4.07
C MET A 238 5.46 6.26 5.51
N GLU A 239 4.29 5.85 6.02
CA GLU A 239 3.94 6.05 7.44
C GLU A 239 4.92 5.30 8.36
N LYS A 240 5.36 4.08 8.00
CA LYS A 240 6.37 3.34 8.77
C LYS A 240 7.76 3.98 8.72
N LEU A 241 8.16 4.49 7.55
CA LEU A 241 9.40 5.23 7.40
C LEU A 241 9.38 6.53 8.23
N LYS A 242 8.26 7.25 8.22
CA LYS A 242 8.03 8.44 9.05
C LYS A 242 8.09 8.11 10.55
N GLU A 243 7.40 7.06 11.00
CA GLU A 243 7.40 6.62 12.40
C GLU A 243 8.85 6.37 12.88
N ALA A 244 9.64 5.65 12.09
CA ALA A 244 11.03 5.32 12.41
C ALA A 244 11.94 6.56 12.34
N TYR A 245 11.78 7.43 11.35
CA TYR A 245 12.56 8.66 11.21
C TYR A 245 12.34 9.63 12.37
N VAL A 246 11.08 9.89 12.75
CA VAL A 246 10.73 10.80 13.86
C VAL A 246 11.27 10.30 15.20
N ALA A 247 11.41 8.98 15.38
CA ALA A 247 11.99 8.41 16.60
C ALA A 247 13.46 8.81 16.79
N VAL A 248 14.20 9.03 15.70
CA VAL A 248 15.62 9.44 15.73
C VAL A 248 15.82 10.94 15.43
N ASN A 249 14.81 11.60 14.85
CA ASN A 249 14.80 13.03 14.52
C ASN A 249 13.55 13.72 15.07
N SER A 250 13.47 13.84 16.40
CA SER A 250 12.29 14.43 17.09
C SER A 250 11.97 15.89 16.75
N GLY A 251 12.88 16.61 16.10
CA GLY A 251 12.65 17.98 15.63
C GLY A 251 11.90 18.07 14.29
N ALA A 252 11.71 16.94 13.60
CA ALA A 252 11.03 16.87 12.32
C ALA A 252 9.54 16.57 12.47
N GLU A 253 8.73 17.20 11.63
CA GLU A 253 7.30 16.91 11.43
C GLU A 253 7.11 16.45 9.99
N ILE A 254 6.73 15.18 9.79
CA ILE A 254 6.41 14.65 8.46
C ILE A 254 4.89 14.54 8.35
N GLU A 255 4.29 15.32 7.45
CA GLU A 255 2.86 15.25 7.12
C GLU A 255 2.69 14.47 5.82
N ILE A 256 1.86 13.42 5.84
CA ILE A 256 1.58 12.61 4.65
C ILE A 256 0.17 12.92 4.17
N GLN A 257 0.05 13.24 2.89
CA GLN A 257 -1.19 13.58 2.19
C GLN A 257 -1.46 12.53 1.11
N GLU A 258 -2.28 11.54 1.45
CA GLU A 258 -2.66 10.48 0.52
C GLU A 258 -3.55 11.00 -0.62
N SER A 259 -3.23 10.57 -1.84
CA SER A 259 -3.98 10.77 -3.08
C SER A 259 -3.56 9.70 -4.12
N ASP A 260 -3.71 9.97 -5.41
CA ASP A 260 -3.11 9.16 -6.48
C ASP A 260 -1.67 9.61 -6.80
N SER A 261 -0.95 8.82 -7.61
CA SER A 261 0.45 9.11 -7.97
C SER A 261 0.59 10.37 -8.83
N THR A 262 -0.35 10.63 -9.72
CA THR A 262 -0.30 11.80 -10.61
C THR A 262 -0.57 13.07 -9.81
N THR A 263 -1.55 13.07 -8.92
CA THR A 263 -1.84 14.20 -8.03
C THR A 263 -0.65 14.52 -7.13
N GLY A 264 0.00 13.52 -6.53
CA GLY A 264 1.20 13.72 -5.72
C GLY A 264 2.39 14.29 -6.49
N MET A 265 2.64 13.78 -7.70
CA MET A 265 3.70 14.31 -8.57
C MET A 265 3.40 15.74 -9.04
N THR A 266 2.14 16.06 -9.36
CA THR A 266 1.72 17.44 -9.65
C THR A 266 1.93 18.35 -8.44
N ALA A 267 1.59 17.90 -7.23
CA ALA A 267 1.83 18.67 -6.02
C ALA A 267 3.32 19.00 -5.81
N ALA A 268 4.22 18.02 -6.05
CA ALA A 268 5.66 18.24 -5.97
C ALA A 268 6.16 19.19 -7.08
N MET A 269 5.63 19.05 -8.31
CA MET A 269 5.94 19.95 -9.42
C MET A 269 5.51 21.38 -9.14
N ASP A 270 4.36 21.58 -8.52
CA ASP A 270 3.84 22.91 -8.20
C ASP A 270 4.46 23.49 -6.91
N GLY A 271 5.22 22.67 -6.16
CA GLY A 271 5.83 23.04 -4.89
C GLY A 271 4.81 23.19 -3.75
N THR A 272 3.67 22.51 -3.85
CA THR A 272 2.65 22.47 -2.78
C THR A 272 2.94 21.36 -1.76
N CYS A 273 3.75 20.36 -2.14
CA CYS A 273 4.42 19.45 -1.22
C CYS A 273 5.94 19.45 -1.45
N ASP A 274 6.70 18.95 -0.47
CA ASP A 274 8.16 18.82 -0.55
C ASP A 274 8.57 17.55 -1.31
N ILE A 275 7.81 16.45 -1.12
CA ILE A 275 8.08 15.14 -1.70
C ILE A 275 6.79 14.57 -2.32
N GLY A 276 6.85 14.20 -3.60
CA GLY A 276 5.81 13.45 -4.31
C GLY A 276 6.04 11.95 -4.21
N MET A 277 4.97 11.14 -4.12
CA MET A 277 5.03 9.67 -4.09
C MET A 277 4.31 9.05 -5.30
N ALA A 278 4.95 8.12 -5.99
CA ALA A 278 4.34 7.36 -7.08
C ALA A 278 4.61 5.86 -6.94
N SER A 279 3.58 5.05 -7.18
CA SER A 279 3.68 3.59 -7.31
C SER A 279 3.87 3.16 -8.76
N ARG A 280 4.73 3.88 -9.48
CA ARG A 280 5.09 3.67 -10.89
C ARG A 280 6.35 4.44 -11.23
N GLU A 281 6.89 4.21 -12.42
CA GLU A 281 7.86 5.12 -13.02
C GLU A 281 7.27 6.53 -13.19
N LEU A 282 8.16 7.54 -13.15
CA LEU A 282 7.77 8.90 -13.48
C LEU A 282 7.42 9.00 -14.96
N LYS A 283 6.43 9.83 -15.26
CA LYS A 283 6.09 10.21 -16.63
C LYS A 283 7.13 11.19 -17.17
N ASP A 284 7.30 11.23 -18.47
CA ASP A 284 8.16 12.22 -19.14
C ASP A 284 7.76 13.64 -18.75
N SER A 285 6.45 13.94 -18.73
CA SER A 285 5.92 15.25 -18.31
C SER A 285 6.29 15.64 -16.86
N GLU A 286 6.45 14.65 -15.97
CA GLU A 286 6.81 14.87 -14.57
C GLU A 286 8.30 15.21 -14.44
N THR A 287 9.15 14.51 -15.20
CA THR A 287 10.59 14.77 -15.28
C THR A 287 10.87 16.12 -15.98
N GLU A 288 10.17 16.40 -17.08
CA GLU A 288 10.20 17.71 -17.77
C GLU A 288 9.70 18.85 -16.89
N GLY A 289 8.78 18.56 -15.95
CA GLY A 289 8.33 19.46 -14.90
C GLY A 289 9.39 19.78 -13.83
N GLY A 290 10.56 19.15 -13.89
CA GLY A 290 11.70 19.39 -13.01
C GLY A 290 11.76 18.48 -11.79
N LEU A 291 10.99 17.38 -11.78
CA LEU A 291 11.11 16.37 -10.73
C LEU A 291 12.35 15.50 -10.92
N THR A 292 13.01 15.21 -9.81
CA THR A 292 14.06 14.18 -9.73
C THR A 292 13.54 13.05 -8.85
N ALA A 293 13.50 11.84 -9.38
CA ALA A 293 13.03 10.66 -8.68
C ALA A 293 14.15 9.94 -7.93
N ALA A 294 13.76 9.26 -6.85
CA ALA A 294 14.51 8.21 -6.20
C ALA A 294 13.59 7.00 -6.01
N VAL A 295 14.03 5.84 -6.49
CA VAL A 295 13.35 4.57 -6.22
C VAL A 295 13.68 4.19 -4.77
N ILE A 296 12.66 3.97 -3.95
CA ILE A 296 12.84 3.65 -2.53
C ILE A 296 12.58 2.17 -2.23
N ALA A 297 11.77 1.50 -3.05
CA ALA A 297 11.42 0.09 -2.91
C ALA A 297 10.95 -0.48 -4.26
N MET A 298 11.00 -1.80 -4.38
CA MET A 298 10.20 -2.54 -5.37
C MET A 298 8.97 -3.13 -4.67
N ASP A 299 7.83 -3.09 -5.36
CA ASP A 299 6.51 -3.53 -4.87
C ASP A 299 5.92 -4.54 -5.86
N GLY A 300 5.45 -5.68 -5.34
CA GLY A 300 4.62 -6.61 -6.11
C GLY A 300 3.19 -6.10 -6.24
N ILE A 301 2.53 -6.36 -7.37
CA ILE A 301 1.08 -6.16 -7.48
C ILE A 301 0.43 -7.53 -7.33
N ALA A 302 -0.39 -7.70 -6.29
CA ALA A 302 -1.19 -8.90 -6.11
C ALA A 302 -2.54 -8.71 -6.81
N VAL A 303 -2.92 -9.66 -7.66
CA VAL A 303 -4.31 -9.80 -8.13
C VAL A 303 -5.09 -10.45 -7.01
N ILE A 304 -6.21 -9.85 -6.63
CA ILE A 304 -7.00 -10.26 -5.48
C ILE A 304 -8.42 -10.61 -5.88
N VAL A 305 -8.97 -11.58 -5.17
CA VAL A 305 -10.37 -11.99 -5.23
C VAL A 305 -10.93 -12.06 -3.81
N ASN A 306 -12.25 -12.19 -3.71
CA ASN A 306 -12.89 -12.51 -2.45
C ASN A 306 -12.38 -13.84 -1.86
N ASN A 307 -12.39 -13.99 -0.54
CA ASN A 307 -12.00 -15.23 0.13
C ASN A 307 -12.88 -16.43 -0.25
N ASP A 308 -14.17 -16.20 -0.56
CA ASP A 308 -15.13 -17.23 -0.94
C ASP A 308 -15.01 -17.62 -2.43
N ASN A 309 -14.29 -16.84 -3.25
CA ASN A 309 -14.01 -17.17 -4.63
C ASN A 309 -13.00 -18.34 -4.71
N PRO A 310 -13.30 -19.44 -5.43
CA PRO A 310 -12.45 -20.64 -5.45
C PRO A 310 -11.16 -20.47 -6.29
N THR A 311 -11.05 -19.42 -7.10
CA THR A 311 -9.90 -19.18 -7.99
C THR A 311 -8.60 -19.09 -7.19
N ALA A 312 -7.56 -19.80 -7.64
CA ALA A 312 -6.27 -19.89 -6.94
C ALA A 312 -5.09 -19.43 -7.80
N ASP A 313 -5.21 -19.55 -9.12
CA ASP A 313 -4.18 -19.22 -10.10
C ASP A 313 -4.85 -18.67 -11.35
N LEU A 314 -4.21 -17.71 -12.01
CA LEU A 314 -4.63 -17.14 -13.29
C LEU A 314 -3.41 -16.92 -14.17
N SER A 315 -3.52 -17.24 -15.46
CA SER A 315 -2.53 -16.77 -16.42
C SER A 315 -2.62 -15.25 -16.61
N LYS A 316 -1.52 -14.61 -17.02
CA LYS A 316 -1.56 -13.18 -17.39
C LYS A 316 -2.54 -12.88 -18.50
N ASP A 317 -2.66 -13.77 -19.48
CA ASP A 317 -3.60 -13.61 -20.60
C ASP A 317 -5.05 -13.69 -20.11
N THR A 318 -5.33 -14.55 -19.14
CA THR A 318 -6.64 -14.63 -18.47
C THR A 318 -6.96 -13.31 -17.75
N VAL A 319 -6.02 -12.78 -16.94
CA VAL A 319 -6.21 -11.49 -16.26
C VAL A 319 -6.43 -10.38 -17.27
N LYS A 320 -5.64 -10.32 -18.35
CA LYS A 320 -5.85 -9.36 -19.43
C LYS A 320 -7.27 -9.46 -20.00
N GLY A 321 -7.69 -10.66 -20.39
CA GLY A 321 -9.01 -10.91 -20.98
C GLY A 321 -10.16 -10.50 -20.06
N ILE A 322 -10.02 -10.70 -18.75
CA ILE A 322 -10.98 -10.21 -17.74
C ILE A 322 -11.02 -8.67 -17.75
N TYR A 323 -9.87 -8.02 -17.65
CA TYR A 323 -9.82 -6.57 -17.53
C TYR A 323 -10.16 -5.84 -18.83
N THR A 324 -10.02 -6.48 -20.00
CA THR A 324 -10.48 -5.93 -21.28
C THR A 324 -11.94 -6.25 -21.61
N GLY A 325 -12.61 -7.08 -20.79
CA GLY A 325 -13.99 -7.51 -21.00
C GLY A 325 -14.15 -8.59 -22.09
N GLU A 326 -13.06 -9.25 -22.50
CA GLU A 326 -13.13 -10.44 -23.36
C GLU A 326 -13.66 -11.66 -22.58
N ILE A 327 -13.29 -11.76 -21.30
CA ILE A 327 -13.79 -12.76 -20.35
C ILE A 327 -14.69 -12.02 -19.35
N THR A 328 -15.97 -12.36 -19.33
CA THR A 328 -16.99 -11.61 -18.56
C THR A 328 -17.66 -12.43 -17.46
N SER A 329 -17.43 -13.74 -17.41
CA SER A 329 -18.00 -14.66 -16.42
C SER A 329 -16.94 -15.64 -15.93
N TRP A 330 -17.09 -16.12 -14.70
CA TRP A 330 -16.10 -17.00 -14.06
C TRP A 330 -15.97 -18.38 -14.74
N ASP A 331 -17.00 -18.86 -15.43
CA ASP A 331 -16.95 -20.08 -16.26
C ASP A 331 -16.16 -19.91 -17.56
N GLY A 332 -15.89 -18.66 -17.96
CA GLY A 332 -14.98 -18.30 -19.04
C GLY A 332 -13.51 -18.29 -18.63
N VAL A 333 -13.21 -18.38 -17.32
CA VAL A 333 -11.85 -18.52 -16.79
C VAL A 333 -11.40 -19.97 -16.98
N THR A 334 -10.59 -20.22 -18.01
CA THR A 334 -10.04 -21.54 -18.30
C THR A 334 -8.53 -21.53 -18.19
N GLU A 335 -7.97 -22.42 -17.36
CA GLU A 335 -6.53 -22.66 -17.20
C GLU A 335 -6.12 -24.04 -17.76
#